data_AF-A0A8J2ZF08-F1
#
_entry.id   AF-A0A8J2ZF08-F1
#
_cell.length_a   1.000
_cell.length_b   1.000
_cell.length_c   1.000
_cell.angle_alpha   90.00
_cell.angle_beta   90.00
_cell.angle_gamma   90.00
#
_symmetry.space_group_name_H-M   'P 1'
#
loop_
_entity.id
_entity.type
_entity.pdbx_description
1 polymer ?
#
loop_
_entity_poly.entity_id
_entity_poly.type
_entity_poly.pdbx_seq_one_letter_code
_entity_poly.pdbx_strand_id
1 'polypeptide(L)' 'MREDRAAMATLNTEPNIADADAFYEALIEMHRDLTPEQSAAANAALILLLANQVGDLEVLRQAMAKARATVAAD' A
#
# COMPACT_ATOMS: atom_id res chain seq x y z
N MET A 1 12.43 6.12 31.87
CA MET A 1 12.20 4.80 31.24
C MET A 1 11.09 4.97 30.22
N ARG A 2 11.44 5.23 28.95
CA ARG A 2 10.51 5.22 27.82
C ARG A 2 10.98 4.08 26.91
N GLU A 3 10.74 2.85 27.34
CA GLU A 3 11.16 1.64 26.63
C GLU A 3 9.99 0.93 25.92
N ASP A 4 8.95 1.67 25.53
CA ASP A 4 7.73 1.09 24.95
C ASP A 4 7.39 1.56 23.51
N ARG A 5 8.23 2.36 22.85
CA ARG A 5 7.90 2.96 21.53
C ARG A 5 8.56 2.32 20.30
N ALA A 6 9.00 1.07 20.40
CA ALA A 6 9.51 0.35 19.23
C ALA A 6 9.29 -1.15 19.35
N ALA A 7 8.05 -1.59 19.57
CA ALA A 7 7.66 -2.84 18.91
C ALA A 7 7.78 -2.56 17.41
N MET A 8 8.78 -3.16 16.74
CA MET A 8 8.97 -3.01 15.30
C MET A 8 7.65 -3.32 14.61
N ALA A 9 7.01 -2.34 13.99
CA ALA A 9 5.75 -2.57 13.32
C ALA A 9 6.02 -3.57 12.19
N THR A 10 5.32 -4.70 12.22
CA THR A 10 5.38 -5.73 11.18
C THR A 10 4.32 -5.43 10.15
N LEU A 11 4.63 -5.63 8.87
CA LEU A 11 3.64 -5.50 7.82
C LEU A 11 2.45 -6.44 8.08
N ASN A 12 1.23 -5.90 8.13
CA ASN A 12 0.02 -6.70 8.15
C ASN A 12 -0.27 -7.23 6.72
N THR A 13 -0.35 -8.55 6.57
CA THR A 13 -0.72 -9.22 5.31
C THR A 13 -2.08 -9.91 5.37
N GLU A 14 -2.79 -9.78 6.49
CA GLU A 14 -4.14 -10.30 6.65
C GLU A 14 -5.17 -9.30 6.09
N PRO A 15 -6.37 -9.76 5.71
CA PRO A 15 -7.48 -8.88 5.34
C PRO A 15 -7.77 -7.86 6.46
N ASN A 16 -7.67 -6.57 6.15
CA ASN A 16 -7.81 -5.48 7.12
C ASN A 16 -8.75 -4.35 6.65
N ILE A 17 -9.48 -4.57 5.56
CA ILE A 17 -10.49 -3.65 5.04
C ILE A 17 -11.85 -4.28 5.33
N ALA A 18 -12.70 -3.59 6.09
CA ALA A 18 -14.01 -4.10 6.50
C ALA A 18 -14.96 -4.32 5.31
N ASP A 19 -14.90 -3.42 4.33
CA ASP A 19 -15.66 -3.50 3.08
C ASP A 19 -14.68 -3.49 1.90
N ALA A 20 -14.18 -4.68 1.57
CA ALA A 20 -13.23 -4.85 0.47
C ALA A 20 -13.85 -4.49 -0.88
N ASP A 21 -15.14 -4.80 -1.08
CA ASP A 21 -15.85 -4.56 -2.34
C ASP A 21 -16.00 -3.06 -2.60
N ALA A 22 -16.44 -2.28 -1.60
CA ALA A 22 -16.53 -0.83 -1.72
C ALA A 22 -15.17 -0.18 -1.99
N PHE A 23 -14.09 -0.72 -1.40
CA PHE A 23 -12.73 -0.24 -1.69
C PHE A 23 -12.31 -0.56 -3.13
N TYR A 24 -12.57 -1.78 -3.61
CA TYR A 24 -12.27 -2.16 -4.99
C TYR A 24 -13.05 -1.32 -6.00
N GLU A 25 -14.32 -1.02 -5.74
CA GLU A 25 -15.13 -0.11 -6.57
C GLU A 25 -14.50 1.29 -6.63
N ALA A 26 -14.13 1.86 -5.48
CA ALA A 26 -13.48 3.18 -5.42
C ALA A 26 -12.14 3.22 -6.17
N LEU A 27 -11.36 2.14 -6.13
CA LEU A 27 -10.12 2.02 -6.90
C LEU A 27 -10.37 2.00 -8.42
N ILE A 28 -11.40 1.28 -8.87
CA ILE A 28 -11.78 1.24 -10.29
C ILE A 28 -12.24 2.63 -10.74
N GLU A 29 -13.07 3.28 -9.94
CA GLU A 29 -13.55 4.65 -10.21
C GLU A 29 -12.40 5.66 -10.31
N MET A 30 -11.38 5.56 -9.47
CA MET A 30 -10.18 6.42 -9.53
C MET A 30 -9.47 6.36 -10.90
N HIS A 31 -9.55 5.22 -11.58
CA HIS A 31 -8.91 5.00 -12.87
C HIS A 31 -9.78 5.33 -14.08
N ARG A 32 -11.07 5.62 -13.89
CA ARG A 32 -12.00 5.93 -14.97
C ARG A 32 -11.51 7.15 -15.76
N ASP A 33 -11.61 7.06 -17.08
CA ASP A 33 -11.23 8.09 -18.05
C ASP A 33 -9.74 8.51 -18.06
N LEU A 34 -8.86 7.76 -17.38
CA LEU A 34 -7.41 7.99 -17.39
C LEU A 34 -6.70 7.22 -18.51
N THR A 35 -5.67 7.82 -19.12
CA THR A 35 -4.72 7.07 -19.95
C THR A 35 -3.87 6.13 -19.10
N PRO A 36 -3.18 5.13 -19.69
CA PRO A 36 -2.27 4.26 -18.95
C PRO A 36 -1.19 5.02 -18.15
N GLU A 37 -0.65 6.10 -18.71
CA GLU A 37 0.37 6.93 -18.06
C GLU A 37 -0.21 7.71 -16.87
N GLN A 38 -1.42 8.26 -17.04
CA GLN A 38 -2.14 8.94 -15.96
C GLN A 38 -2.53 7.97 -14.84
N SER A 39 -2.97 6.77 -15.19
CA SER A 39 -3.28 5.69 -14.26
C SER A 39 -2.06 5.29 -13.43
N ALA A 40 -0.88 5.15 -14.08
CA ALA A 40 0.38 4.89 -13.39
C ALA A 40 0.78 6.04 -12.46
N ALA A 41 0.60 7.30 -12.88
CA ALA A 41 0.87 8.47 -12.05
C ALA A 41 -0.07 8.55 -10.84
N ALA A 42 -1.36 8.27 -11.02
CA ALA A 42 -2.34 8.21 -9.94
C ALA A 42 -1.99 7.14 -8.91
N ASN A 43 -1.58 5.94 -9.37
CA ASN A 43 -1.10 4.87 -8.49
C ASN A 43 0.16 5.27 -7.71
N ALA A 44 1.13 5.91 -8.35
CA ALA A 44 2.32 6.40 -7.66
C ALA A 44 1.97 7.44 -6.57
N ALA A 45 1.05 8.36 -6.86
CA ALA A 45 0.57 9.33 -5.89
C ALA A 45 -0.16 8.67 -4.71
N LEU A 46 -1.05 7.70 -4.98
CA LEU A 46 -1.75 6.93 -3.95
C LEU A 46 -0.77 6.17 -3.05
N ILE A 47 0.23 5.51 -3.63
CA ILE A 47 1.28 4.79 -2.87
C ILE A 47 2.01 5.75 -1.92
N LEU A 48 2.38 6.96 -2.37
CA LEU A 48 3.06 7.94 -1.53
C LEU A 48 2.18 8.45 -0.39
N LEU A 49 0.88 8.69 -0.65
CA LEU A 49 -0.07 9.11 0.38
C LEU A 49 -0.26 8.02 1.44
N LEU A 50 -0.43 6.76 1.02
CA LEU A 50 -0.54 5.63 1.93
C LEU A 50 0.76 5.39 2.70
N ALA A 51 1.92 5.57 2.06
CA ALA A 51 3.21 5.46 2.73
C ALA A 51 3.38 6.52 3.83
N ASN A 52 2.92 7.75 3.57
CA ASN A 52 2.87 8.80 4.59
C ASN A 52 1.91 8.44 5.74
N GLN A 53 0.76 7.84 5.45
CA GLN A 53 -0.18 7.36 6.46
C GLN A 53 0.42 6.24 7.34
N VAL A 54 1.24 5.35 6.75
CA VAL A 54 1.94 4.28 7.49
C VAL A 54 3.07 4.84 8.36
N GLY A 55 3.88 5.75 7.84
CA GLY A 55 4.91 6.49 8.59
C GLY A 55 6.11 5.67 9.10
N ASP A 56 6.13 4.35 8.87
CA ASP A 56 7.21 3.44 9.28
C ASP A 56 7.97 2.88 8.07
N LEU A 57 9.25 3.26 7.93
CA LEU A 57 10.10 2.84 6.81
C LEU A 57 10.35 1.33 6.77
N GLU A 58 10.38 0.65 7.91
CA GLU A 58 10.64 -0.79 7.95
C GLU A 58 9.42 -1.59 7.47
N VAL A 59 8.20 -1.18 7.85
CA VAL A 59 6.95 -1.71 7.29
C VAL A 59 6.92 -1.52 5.77
N LEU A 60 7.29 -0.32 5.29
CA LEU A 60 7.31 -0.02 3.86
C LEU A 60 8.34 -0.88 3.10
N ARG A 61 9.51 -1.14 3.69
CA ARG A 61 10.52 -2.04 3.11
C ARG A 61 10.04 -3.47 3.00
N GLN A 62 9.37 -3.98 4.04
CA GLN A 62 8.75 -5.31 4.01
C GLN A 62 7.69 -5.40 2.91
N ALA A 63 6.85 -4.36 2.75
CA ALA A 63 5.84 -4.29 1.70
C ALA A 63 6.47 -4.31 0.29
N MET A 64 7.50 -3.50 0.06
CA MET A 64 8.22 -3.45 -1.21
C MET A 64 8.88 -4.79 -1.55
N ALA A 65 9.49 -5.46 -0.57
CA ALA A 65 10.11 -6.77 -0.77
C ALA A 65 9.08 -7.83 -1.17
N LYS A 66 7.92 -7.88 -0.50
CA LYS A 66 6.83 -8.80 -0.85
C LYS A 66 6.23 -8.50 -2.22
N ALA A 67 5.94 -7.23 -2.52
CA ALA A 67 5.42 -6.82 -3.84
C ALA A 67 6.40 -7.16 -4.97
N ARG A 68 7.71 -7.02 -4.74
CA ARG A 68 8.71 -7.44 -5.73
C ARG A 68 8.76 -8.95 -5.94
N ALA A 69 8.48 -9.74 -4.89
CA ALA A 69 8.46 -11.19 -5.00
C ALA A 69 7.29 -11.70 -5.85
N THR A 70 6.13 -11.03 -5.85
CA THR A 70 4.95 -11.47 -6.62
C THR A 70 5.13 -11.36 -8.13
N VAL A 71 6.02 -10.48 -8.60
CA VAL A 71 6.32 -10.29 -10.03
C VAL A 71 7.59 -11.03 -10.49
N ALA A 72 8.35 -11.59 -9.53
CA ALA A 72 9.59 -12.32 -9.79
C ALA A 72 9.40 -13.85 -9.69
N ALA A 73 8.22 -14.30 -9.26
CA ALA A 73 7.86 -15.71 -9.12
C ALA A 73 7.27 -16.32 -10.42
N ASP A 74 7.40 -15.61 -11.54
CA ASP A 74 7.06 -16.07 -12.89
C ASP A 74 8.29 -16.59 -13.64
#